data_AF-A0A1V9Y2G8-F1
#
_entry.id   AF-A0A1V9Y2G8-F1
#
_cell.length_a   1.000
_cell.length_b   1.000
_cell.length_c   1.000
_cell.angle_alpha   90.00
_cell.angle_beta   90.00
_cell.angle_gamma   90.00
#
_symmetry.space_group_name_H-M   'P 1'
#
loop_
_entity.id
_entity.type
_entity.pdbx_description
1 polymer ?
#
loop_
_entity_poly.entity_id
_entity_poly.type
_entity_poly.pdbx_seq_one_letter_code
_entity_poly.pdbx_strand_id
1 'polypeptide(L)'
;MFHALINTAQDGYPARFKGAHIVNQSHIWNIIWAIGKPFLSYKIRDRVQFHGQNMNSLHEYIDPAILPKDFGGQQPPLSIDWFTGELFKRNDEYVKNSYFGYHVDDKNSTESSS
;
A
#
# COMPACT_ATOMS: atom_id res chain seq x y z
N MET A 1 7.18 -12.74 14.42
CA MET A 1 7.22 -12.28 13.02
C MET A 1 5.82 -11.94 12.48
N PHE A 2 4.84 -12.84 12.57
CA PHE A 2 3.48 -12.62 12.05
C PHE A 2 2.71 -11.46 12.71
N HIS A 3 2.82 -11.32 14.04
CA HIS A 3 2.22 -10.20 14.79
C HIS A 3 2.78 -8.82 14.39
N ALA A 4 4.07 -8.74 14.02
CA ALA A 4 4.67 -7.47 13.63
C ALA A 4 4.10 -6.97 12.29
N LEU A 5 3.94 -7.85 11.30
CA LEU A 5 3.31 -7.51 10.01
C LEU A 5 1.86 -7.02 10.19
N ILE A 6 1.09 -7.68 11.05
CA ILE A 6 -0.29 -7.29 11.33
C ILE A 6 -0.31 -5.94 12.04
N ASN A 7 0.46 -5.74 13.11
CA ASN A 7 0.48 -4.46 13.82
C ASN A 7 0.96 -3.31 12.94
N THR A 8 1.96 -3.53 12.08
CA THR A 8 2.39 -2.51 11.11
C THR A 8 1.27 -2.12 10.15
N ALA A 9 0.49 -3.09 9.67
CA ALA A 9 -0.64 -2.85 8.77
C ALA A 9 -1.86 -2.22 9.47
N GLN A 10 -2.08 -2.48 10.77
CA GLN A 10 -3.25 -1.96 11.51
C GLN A 10 -2.99 -0.62 12.20
N ASP A 11 -1.87 -0.49 12.91
CA ASP A 11 -1.58 0.63 13.82
C ASP A 11 -0.19 1.26 13.61
N GLY A 12 0.69 0.64 12.81
CA GLY A 12 2.07 1.11 12.60
C GLY A 12 2.26 2.08 11.44
N TYR A 13 1.21 2.36 10.66
CA TYR A 13 1.26 3.35 9.58
C TYR A 13 0.40 4.57 9.93
N PRO A 14 0.93 5.80 9.92
CA PRO A 14 0.20 7.00 10.35
C PRO A 14 -0.93 7.43 9.41
N ALA A 15 -1.23 6.66 8.36
CA ALA A 15 -2.35 6.92 7.47
C ALA A 15 -3.60 6.11 7.83
N ARG A 16 -4.77 6.74 7.68
CA ARG A 16 -6.06 6.12 7.96
C ARG A 16 -6.57 5.34 6.74
N PHE A 17 -6.45 4.02 6.76
CA PHE A 17 -7.09 3.15 5.76
C PHE A 17 -8.61 3.38 5.74
N LYS A 18 -9.18 3.80 4.61
CA LYS A 18 -10.62 4.07 4.47
C LYS A 18 -11.39 2.90 3.86
N GLY A 19 -10.77 2.18 2.94
CA GLY A 19 -11.35 1.05 2.22
C GLY A 19 -10.27 0.32 1.44
N ALA A 20 -10.51 -0.95 1.14
CA ALA A 20 -9.71 -1.75 0.22
C ALA A 20 -10.67 -2.48 -0.71
N HIS A 21 -10.55 -2.23 -2.01
CA HIS A 21 -11.47 -2.74 -3.03
C HIS A 21 -10.73 -3.75 -3.90
N ILE A 22 -11.14 -5.02 -3.84
CA ILE A 22 -10.56 -6.08 -4.64
C ILE A 22 -11.50 -6.34 -5.81
N VAL A 23 -10.96 -6.18 -7.02
CA VAL A 23 -11.66 -6.42 -8.29
C VAL A 23 -10.96 -7.54 -9.05
N ASN A 24 -11.68 -8.18 -9.98
CA ASN A 24 -11.19 -9.28 -10.79
C ASN A 24 -10.54 -10.41 -9.97
N GLN A 25 -11.02 -10.66 -8.74
CA GLN A 25 -10.41 -11.68 -7.89
C GLN A 25 -10.68 -13.10 -8.42
N SER A 26 -9.64 -13.91 -8.49
CA SER A 26 -9.74 -15.35 -8.65
C SER A 26 -10.17 -16.03 -7.34
N HIS A 27 -10.58 -17.30 -7.41
CA HIS A 27 -11.05 -18.06 -6.24
C HIS A 27 -10.00 -18.18 -5.12
N ILE A 28 -8.71 -18.02 -5.44
CA ILE A 28 -7.63 -18.06 -4.45
C ILE A 28 -7.77 -16.95 -3.39
N TRP A 29 -8.33 -15.79 -3.76
CA TRP A 29 -8.48 -14.66 -2.85
C TRP A 29 -9.45 -14.95 -1.71
N ASN A 30 -10.50 -15.75 -1.96
CA ASN A 30 -11.42 -16.18 -0.91
C ASN A 30 -10.71 -17.04 0.14
N ILE A 31 -9.76 -17.88 -0.27
CA ILE A 31 -8.97 -18.73 0.61
C ILE A 31 -8.01 -17.87 1.45
N ILE A 32 -7.27 -16.97 0.79
CA ILE A 32 -6.36 -16.03 1.47
C ILE A 32 -7.13 -15.18 2.48
N TRP A 33 -8.32 -14.69 2.10
CA TRP A 33 -9.18 -13.94 3.00
C TRP A 33 -9.66 -14.78 4.19
N ALA A 34 -10.08 -16.02 3.98
CA ALA A 34 -10.50 -16.90 5.06
C ALA A 34 -9.38 -17.18 6.07
N ILE A 35 -8.14 -17.34 5.59
CA ILE A 35 -6.95 -17.53 6.43
C ILE A 35 -6.59 -16.23 7.17
N GLY A 36 -6.66 -15.08 6.50
CA GLY A 36 -6.28 -13.78 7.07
C GLY A 36 -7.32 -13.19 8.03
N LYS A 37 -8.61 -13.41 7.76
CA LYS A 37 -9.74 -12.79 8.47
C LYS A 37 -9.63 -12.91 10.00
N PRO A 38 -9.30 -14.06 10.62
CA PRO A 38 -9.14 -14.18 12.07
C PRO A 38 -8.18 -13.17 12.70
N PHE A 39 -7.15 -12.73 11.96
CA PHE A 39 -6.10 -11.83 12.42
C PHE A 39 -6.44 -10.34 12.22
N LEU A 40 -7.50 -10.04 11.47
CA LEU A 40 -7.92 -8.68 11.16
C LEU A 40 -8.92 -8.16 12.19
N SER A 41 -8.79 -6.90 12.58
CA SER A 41 -9.79 -6.23 13.41
C SER A 41 -11.13 -6.10 12.67
N TYR A 42 -12.24 -5.97 13.41
CA TYR A 42 -13.56 -5.75 12.82
C TYR A 42 -13.56 -4.54 11.85
N LYS A 43 -12.85 -3.47 12.22
CA LYS A 43 -12.71 -2.26 11.39
C LYS A 43 -12.07 -2.53 10.03
N ILE A 44 -11.08 -3.44 9.95
CA ILE A 44 -10.44 -3.77 8.68
C ILE A 44 -11.31 -4.71 7.87
N ARG A 45 -11.95 -5.69 8.53
CA ARG A 45 -12.89 -6.61 7.87
C ARG A 45 -14.03 -5.86 7.17
N ASP A 46 -14.55 -4.81 7.81
CA ASP A 46 -15.63 -3.97 7.26
C ASP A 46 -15.19 -3.08 6.08
N ARG A 47 -13.90 -2.73 6.03
CA ARG A 47 -13.32 -1.87 4.98
C ARG A 47 -12.91 -2.62 3.72
N VAL A 48 -12.82 -3.94 3.78
CA VAL A 48 -12.40 -4.77 2.65
C VAL A 48 -13.64 -5.18 1.86
N GLN A 49 -13.72 -4.75 0.60
CA GLN A 49 -14.82 -5.02 -0.32
C GLN A 49 -14.34 -5.87 -1.49
N PHE A 50 -15.10 -6.91 -1.82
CA PHE A 50 -14.82 -7.82 -2.93
C PHE A 50 -15.87 -7.63 -4.02
N HIS A 51 -15.44 -7.21 -5.21
CA HIS A 51 -16.36 -6.87 -6.31
C HIS A 51 -16.45 -7.98 -7.38
N GLY A 52 -15.53 -8.94 -7.39
CA GLY A 52 -15.53 -10.02 -8.38
C GLY A 52 -15.25 -9.46 -9.77
N GLN A 53 -16.00 -9.94 -10.75
CA GLN A 53 -15.96 -9.40 -12.12
C GLN A 53 -16.96 -8.24 -12.33
N ASN A 54 -17.68 -7.82 -11.29
CA ASN A 54 -18.68 -6.76 -11.40
C ASN A 54 -18.05 -5.39 -11.13
N MET A 55 -17.63 -4.71 -12.20
CA MET A 55 -17.03 -3.37 -12.08
C MET A 55 -18.04 -2.29 -11.64
N ASN A 56 -19.33 -2.47 -11.90
CA ASN A 56 -20.36 -1.53 -11.44
C ASN A 56 -20.39 -1.45 -9.91
N SER A 57 -20.13 -2.57 -9.23
CA SER A 57 -20.03 -2.58 -7.76
C SER A 57 -18.84 -1.78 -7.24
N LEU A 58 -17.74 -1.64 -8.01
CA LEU A 58 -16.65 -0.73 -7.66
C LEU A 58 -17.11 0.73 -7.80
N HIS A 59 -17.87 1.02 -8.87
CA HIS A 59 -18.30 2.37 -9.21
C HIS A 59 -19.32 2.98 -8.23
N GLU A 60 -19.97 2.15 -7.41
CA GLU A 60 -20.77 2.61 -6.25
C GLU A 60 -19.90 3.27 -5.17
N TYR A 61 -18.61 2.94 -5.10
CA TYR A 61 -17.67 3.47 -4.10
C TYR A 61 -16.71 4.52 -4.67
N ILE A 62 -16.38 4.42 -5.96
CA ILE A 62 -15.40 5.27 -6.62
C ILE A 62 -15.95 5.76 -7.96
N ASP A 63 -15.98 7.07 -8.16
CA ASP A 63 -16.48 7.68 -9.39
C ASP A 63 -15.67 7.19 -10.62
N PRO A 64 -16.33 6.63 -11.65
CA PRO A 64 -15.69 6.24 -12.91
C PRO A 64 -14.89 7.37 -13.58
N ALA A 65 -15.28 8.63 -13.37
CA ALA A 65 -14.62 9.79 -13.95
C ALA A 65 -13.15 9.92 -13.53
N ILE A 66 -12.76 9.42 -12.35
CA ILE A 66 -11.39 9.48 -11.84
C ILE A 66 -10.61 8.18 -12.01
N LEU A 67 -11.28 7.11 -12.45
CA LEU A 67 -10.67 5.79 -12.60
C LEU A 67 -10.08 5.59 -14.00
N PRO A 68 -8.97 4.84 -14.13
CA PRO A 68 -8.45 4.39 -15.43
C PRO A 68 -9.43 3.50 -16.19
N LYS A 69 -9.31 3.49 -17.52
CA LYS A 69 -10.08 2.58 -18.41
C LYS A 69 -9.96 1.10 -18.03
N ASP A 70 -8.81 0.66 -17.51
CA ASP A 70 -8.58 -0.73 -17.09
C ASP A 70 -9.50 -1.18 -15.94
N PHE A 71 -10.05 -0.22 -15.19
CA PHE A 71 -11.02 -0.42 -14.11
C PHE A 71 -12.43 0.08 -14.49
N GLY A 72 -12.72 0.15 -15.80
CA GLY A 72 -14.01 0.62 -16.32
C GLY A 72 -14.25 2.12 -16.13
N GLY A 73 -13.21 2.92 -15.89
CA GLY A 73 -13.32 4.36 -15.76
C GLY A 73 -13.07 5.14 -17.06
N GLN A 74 -12.96 6.46 -16.93
CA GLN A 74 -12.84 7.40 -18.07
C GLN A 74 -11.41 7.95 -18.26
N GLN A 75 -10.54 7.80 -17.26
CA GLN A 75 -9.15 8.26 -17.33
C GLN A 75 -8.32 7.39 -18.28
N PRO A 76 -7.16 7.89 -18.76
CA PRO A 76 -6.22 7.09 -19.53
C PRO A 76 -5.89 5.75 -18.85
N PRO A 77 -5.45 4.73 -19.62
CA PRO A 77 -4.98 3.47 -19.05
C PRO A 77 -3.94 3.70 -17.94
N LEU A 78 -3.91 2.79 -16.96
CA LEU A 78 -3.01 2.90 -15.84
C LEU A 78 -1.55 2.85 -16.33
N SER A 79 -0.83 3.97 -16.16
CA SER A 79 0.62 4.02 -16.28
C SER A 79 1.23 4.24 -14.90
N ILE A 80 2.26 3.47 -14.59
CA ILE A 80 3.04 3.60 -13.35
C ILE A 80 4.23 4.55 -13.57
N ASP A 81 4.53 4.94 -14.81
CA ASP A 81 5.75 5.65 -15.21
C ASP A 81 5.92 6.98 -14.47
N TRP A 82 4.82 7.70 -14.24
CA TRP A 82 4.85 8.96 -13.48
C TRP A 82 5.24 8.71 -12.03
N PHE A 83 4.73 7.65 -11.41
CA PHE A 83 4.96 7.31 -10.00
C PHE A 83 6.38 6.81 -9.82
N THR A 84 6.85 5.88 -10.66
CA THR A 84 8.23 5.37 -10.60
C THR A 84 9.23 6.47 -10.91
N GLY A 85 8.97 7.29 -11.94
CA GLY A 85 9.82 8.43 -12.28
C GLY A 85 9.98 9.41 -11.11
N GLU A 86 8.89 9.74 -10.42
CA GLU A 86 8.94 10.62 -9.25
C GLU A 86 9.60 9.94 -8.03
N LEU A 87 9.31 8.66 -7.81
CA LEU A 87 9.92 7.86 -6.74
C LEU A 87 11.45 7.85 -6.88
N PHE A 88 11.96 7.62 -8.09
CA PHE A 88 13.40 7.60 -8.35
C PHE A 88 14.05 8.98 -8.24
N LYS A 89 13.37 10.05 -8.70
CA LYS A 89 13.87 11.42 -8.52
C LYS A 89 14.07 11.81 -7.06
N ARG A 90 13.22 11.30 -6.18
CA ARG A 90 13.26 11.55 -4.73
C ARG A 90 13.98 10.47 -3.93
N ASN A 91 14.63 9.51 -4.60
CA ASN A 91 15.28 8.38 -3.93
C ASN A 91 16.26 8.85 -2.85
N ASP A 92 17.13 9.81 -3.15
CA ASP A 92 18.14 10.30 -2.22
C ASP A 92 17.51 11.00 -0.99
N GLU A 93 16.39 11.69 -1.20
CA GLU A 93 15.61 12.28 -0.11
C GLU A 93 14.99 11.18 0.77
N TYR A 94 14.39 10.15 0.17
CA TYR A 94 13.84 9.03 0.92
C TYR A 94 14.91 8.24 1.69
N VAL A 95 16.09 8.07 1.09
CA VAL A 95 17.24 7.45 1.77
C VAL A 95 17.69 8.33 2.94
N LYS A 96 17.82 9.64 2.76
CA LYS A 96 18.16 10.55 3.87
C LYS A 96 17.12 10.52 4.99
N ASN A 97 15.83 10.56 4.63
CA ASN A 97 14.73 10.55 5.58
C ASN A 97 14.56 9.19 6.28
N SER A 98 15.03 8.08 5.70
CA SER A 98 14.99 6.77 6.36
C SER A 98 15.92 6.69 7.58
N TYR A 99 16.97 7.52 7.63
CA TYR A 99 17.85 7.68 8.79
C TYR A 99 17.33 8.70 9.81
N PHE A 100 16.24 9.42 9.53
CA PHE A 100 15.71 10.42 10.44
C PHE A 100 15.20 9.75 11.74
N GLY A 101 15.82 10.06 12.87
CA GLY A 101 15.55 9.44 14.18
C GLY A 101 16.49 8.29 14.58
N TYR A 102 17.40 7.87 13.69
CA TYR A 102 18.50 6.97 14.00
C TYR A 102 19.82 7.72 13.87
N HIS A 103 20.54 7.96 14.98
CA HIS A 103 21.91 8.44 14.90
C HIS A 103 22.79 7.33 14.32
N VAL A 104 23.31 7.56 13.11
CA VAL A 104 24.46 6.80 12.63
C VAL A 104 25.66 7.36 13.38
N ASP A 105 26.13 6.67 14.40
CA ASP A 105 27.42 7.00 15.00
C ASP A 105 28.49 6.78 13.92
N ASP A 106 29.05 7.87 13.38
CA ASP A 106 30.18 7.86 12.45
C ASP A 106 31.45 7.38 13.18
N LYS A 107 31.50 6.09 13.53
CA LYS A 107 32.72 5.42 13.99
C LYS A 107 33.55 5.02 12.78
N ASN A 108 34.12 5.99 12.04
CA ASN A 108 35.26 5.76 11.15
C ASN A 108 35.97 7.03 10.60
N SER A 109 36.06 8.11 11.39
CA SER A 109 36.82 9.31 10.99
C SER A 109 38.02 9.67 11.87
N THR A 110 38.43 8.79 12.79
CA THR A 110 39.68 8.94 13.56
C THR A 110 40.54 7.70 13.45
N GLU A 111 41.13 7.46 12.27
CA GLU A 111 42.31 6.59 12.11
C GLU A 111 42.99 6.79 10.73
N SER A 112 43.42 8.02 10.41
CA SER A 112 44.56 8.24 9.51
C SER A 112 45.13 9.66 9.66
N SER A 113 45.67 9.95 10.83
CA SER A 113 46.64 11.03 11.01
C SER A 113 47.58 10.61 12.12
N SER A 114 48.51 9.74 11.76
CA SER A 114 49.78 9.49 12.44
C SER A 114 50.73 8.88 11.42
#